data_AF-A0A848I7B0-F1
#
_entry.id   AF-A0A848I7B0-F1
#
_cell.length_a   1.000
_cell.length_b   1.000
_cell.length_c   1.000
_cell.angle_alpha   90.00
_cell.angle_beta   90.00
_cell.angle_gamma   90.00
#
_symmetry.space_group_name_H-M   'P 1'
#
loop_
_entity.id
_entity.type
_entity.pdbx_description
1 polymer ?
#
loop_
_entity_poly.entity_id
_entity_poly.type
_entity_poly.pdbx_seq_one_letter_code
_entity_poly.pdbx_strand_id
1 'polypeptide(L)' 'MDLAQLVEDKINESAARIVKGGSGTDDVAFGKLTFYLALRRVQQKKATAEDVGLLDAINDTLQALAILEQGKTFYRA' A
#
# COMPACT_ATOMS: atom_id res chain seq x y z
N MET A 1 1.69 11.04 -13.67
CA MET A 1 0.92 9.81 -13.45
C MET A 1 0.11 10.02 -12.19
N ASP A 2 -1.20 9.81 -12.25
CA ASP A 2 -2.07 9.93 -11.07
C ASP A 2 -1.83 8.76 -10.11
N LEU A 3 -2.04 8.99 -8.82
CA LEU A 3 -1.84 7.99 -7.76
C LEU A 3 -2.76 6.79 -7.96
N ALA A 4 -4.00 7.00 -8.42
CA ALA A 4 -4.93 5.89 -8.71
C ALA A 4 -4.37 4.94 -9.80
N GLN A 5 -3.79 5.50 -10.86
CA GLN A 5 -3.18 4.68 -11.92
C GLN A 5 -1.97 3.90 -11.39
N LEU A 6 -1.10 4.55 -10.60
CA LEU A 6 0.04 3.88 -9.96
C LEU A 6 -0.41 2.68 -9.12
N VAL A 7 -1.49 2.85 -8.34
CA VAL A 7 -2.03 1.82 -7.45
C VAL A 7 -2.51 0.61 -8.26
N GLU A 8 -3.31 0.82 -9.31
CA GLU A 8 -3.79 -0.29 -10.14
C GLU A 8 -2.65 -1.00 -10.88
N ASP A 9 -1.69 -0.25 -11.42
CA ASP A 9 -0.52 -0.84 -12.09
C ASP A 9 0.28 -1.73 -11.13
N LYS A 10 0.49 -1.27 -9.89
CA LYS A 10 1.26 -2.02 -8.89
C LYS A 10 0.51 -3.23 -8.33
N ILE A 11 -0.82 -3.17 -8.25
CA ILE A 11 -1.66 -4.35 -7.95
C ILE A 11 -1.46 -5.41 -9.03
N ASN A 12 -1.57 -5.02 -10.30
CA ASN A 12 -1.44 -5.95 -11.43
C ASN A 12 -0.04 -6.55 -11.53
N GLU A 13 1.01 -5.74 -11.37
CA GLU A 13 2.40 -6.20 -11.33
C GLU A 13 2.65 -7.22 -10.21
N SER A 14 2.14 -6.94 -9.00
CA SER A 14 2.34 -7.79 -7.83
C SER A 14 1.59 -9.11 -7.98
N ALA A 15 0.33 -9.07 -8.44
CA ALA A 15 -0.44 -10.28 -8.73
C ALA A 15 0.20 -11.14 -9.82
N ALA A 16 0.66 -10.52 -10.92
CA ALA A 16 1.36 -11.23 -12.00
C ALA A 16 2.67 -11.87 -11.51
N ARG A 17 3.36 -11.23 -10.56
CA ARG A 17 4.59 -11.78 -9.97
C ARG A 17 4.31 -13.00 -9.10
N ILE A 18 3.23 -13.03 -8.32
CA ILE A 18 2.82 -14.22 -7.56
C ILE A 18 2.49 -15.39 -8.50
N VAL A 19 1.80 -15.12 -9.61
CA VAL A 19 1.43 -16.16 -10.58
C VAL A 19 2.66 -16.73 -11.31
N LYS A 20 3.66 -15.90 -11.59
CA LYS A 20 4.86 -16.29 -12.37
C LYS A 20 6.06 -16.69 -11.51
N GLY A 21 6.01 -16.44 -10.21
CA GLY A 21 7.14 -16.52 -9.28
C GLY A 21 7.34 -17.89 -8.65
N GLY A 22 8.17 -17.91 -7.60
CA GLY A 22 8.33 -19.02 -6.66
C GLY A 22 8.43 -18.48 -5.23
N SER A 23 8.37 -19.36 -4.23
CA SER A 23 8.10 -19.02 -2.81
C SER A 23 8.81 -17.76 -2.27
N GLY A 24 10.10 -17.56 -2.56
CA GLY A 24 10.84 -16.38 -2.07
C GLY A 24 10.43 -15.04 -2.70
N THR A 25 9.93 -15.02 -3.94
CA THR A 25 9.43 -13.80 -4.59
C THR A 25 7.97 -13.53 -4.28
N ASP A 26 7.24 -14.56 -3.86
CA ASP A 26 5.81 -14.49 -3.62
C ASP A 26 5.51 -13.70 -2.36
N ASP A 27 6.29 -13.88 -1.29
CA ASP A 27 6.12 -13.12 -0.04
C ASP A 27 6.29 -11.60 -0.25
N VAL A 28 7.30 -11.21 -1.03
CA VAL A 28 7.54 -9.80 -1.37
C VAL A 28 6.41 -9.23 -2.21
N ALA A 29 5.95 -10.00 -3.20
CA ALA A 29 4.84 -9.58 -4.05
C ALA A 29 3.52 -9.51 -3.27
N PHE A 30 3.30 -10.44 -2.35
CA PHE A 30 2.15 -10.47 -1.45
C PHE A 30 2.14 -9.25 -0.52
N GLY A 31 3.26 -8.90 0.10
CA GLY A 31 3.37 -7.70 0.94
C GLY A 31 3.03 -6.42 0.16
N LYS A 32 3.55 -6.28 -1.07
CA LYS A 32 3.21 -5.16 -1.95
C LYS A 32 1.74 -5.15 -2.34
N LEU A 33 1.21 -6.29 -2.76
CA LEU A 33 -0.20 -6.44 -3.13
C LEU A 33 -1.13 -6.01 -1.98
N THR A 34 -0.83 -6.47 -0.76
CA THR A 34 -1.58 -6.10 0.45
C THR A 34 -1.59 -4.59 0.69
N PHE A 35 -0.43 -3.93 0.61
CA PHE A 35 -0.33 -2.47 0.74
C PHE A 35 -1.17 -1.73 -0.31
N TYR A 36 -1.02 -2.07 -1.59
CA TYR A 36 -1.71 -1.34 -2.66
C TYR A 36 -3.22 -1.60 -2.65
N LEU A 37 -3.66 -2.79 -2.26
CA LEU A 37 -5.09 -3.09 -2.06
C LEU A 37 -5.70 -2.25 -0.93
N ALA A 38 -5.00 -2.09 0.19
CA ALA A 38 -5.44 -1.22 1.29
C ALA A 38 -5.53 0.24 0.84
N LEU A 39 -4.50 0.74 0.13
CA LEU A 39 -4.47 2.11 -0.38
C LEU A 39 -5.64 2.37 -1.36
N ARG A 40 -5.92 1.43 -2.26
CA ARG A 40 -7.10 1.49 -3.15
C ARG A 40 -8.40 1.58 -2.36
N ARG A 41 -8.57 0.75 -1.32
CA ARG A 41 -9.79 0.76 -0.50
C ARG A 41 -9.98 2.08 0.23
N VAL A 42 -8.91 2.73 0.71
CA VAL A 42 -8.99 4.08 1.27
C VAL A 42 -9.47 5.10 0.23
N GLN A 43 -8.87 5.12 -0.97
CA GLN A 43 -9.27 6.02 -2.05
C GLN A 43 -10.76 5.87 -2.41
N GLN A 44 -11.27 4.64 -2.34
CA GLN A 44 -12.67 4.32 -2.61
C GLN A 44 -13.61 4.54 -1.41
N LYS A 45 -13.11 5.01 -0.27
CA LYS A 45 -13.85 5.16 1.00
C LYS A 45 -14.47 3.85 1.50
N LYS A 46 -13.78 2.73 1.26
CA LYS A 46 -14.17 1.35 1.59
C LYS A 46 -13.12 0.61 2.43
N ALA A 47 -12.22 1.34 3.07
CA ALA A 47 -11.17 0.76 3.91
C ALA A 47 -11.76 0.07 5.15
N THR A 48 -11.21 -1.08 5.49
CA THR A 48 -11.46 -1.76 6.77
C THR A 48 -10.60 -1.14 7.89
N ALA A 49 -10.87 -1.47 9.14
CA ALA A 49 -10.02 -1.08 10.26
C ALA A 49 -8.58 -1.63 10.10
N GLU A 50 -8.43 -2.82 9.51
CA GLU A 50 -7.12 -3.41 9.21
C GLU A 50 -6.37 -2.61 8.13
N ASP A 51 -7.05 -2.20 7.06
CA ASP A 51 -6.45 -1.34 6.03
C ASP A 51 -5.92 -0.02 6.62
N VAL A 52 -6.70 0.58 7.50
CA VAL A 52 -6.33 1.82 8.20
C VAL A 52 -5.12 1.59 9.09
N GLY A 53 -5.13 0.53 9.92
CA GLY A 53 -4.01 0.21 10.79
C GLY A 53 -2.71 -0.09 10.04
N LEU A 54 -2.78 -0.81 8.92
CA LEU A 54 -1.63 -1.06 8.05
C LEU A 54 -1.01 0.24 7.52
N LEU A 55 -1.84 1.13 7.00
CA LEU A 55 -1.39 2.39 6.43
C LEU A 55 -0.93 3.39 7.50
N ASP A 56 -1.57 3.40 8.68
CA ASP A 56 -1.15 4.20 9.83
C ASP A 56 0.22 3.76 10.34
N ALA A 57 0.48 2.46 10.50
CA ALA A 57 1.79 1.98 10.94
C ALA A 57 2.93 2.42 10.00
N ILE A 58 2.68 2.39 8.68
CA ILE A 58 3.62 2.91 7.68
C ILE A 58 3.77 4.42 7.83
N ASN A 59 2.65 5.15 7.98
CA ASN A 59 2.63 6.60 8.10
C ASN A 59 3.40 7.08 9.33
N ASP A 60 3.15 6.47 10.48
CA ASP A 60 3.79 6.76 11.76
C ASP A 60 5.28 6.49 11.69
N THR A 61 5.70 5.42 11.00
CA THR A 61 7.11 5.13 10.74
C THR A 61 7.76 6.24 9.89
N LEU A 62 7.08 6.69 8.83
CA LEU A 62 7.59 7.78 7.99
C LEU A 62 7.68 9.11 8.75
N GLN A 63 6.73 9.39 9.64
CA GLN A 63 6.77 10.57 10.51
C GLN A 63 7.88 10.47 11.57
N ALA A 64 8.05 9.31 12.19
CA ALA A 64 9.12 9.09 13.18
C ALA A 64 10.52 9.23 12.56
N LEU A 65 10.66 8.89 11.27
CA LEU A 65 11.88 9.10 10.49
C LEU A 65 12.01 10.52 9.92
N ALA A 66 11.06 11.42 10.22
CA ALA A 66 10.96 12.78 9.68
C ALA A 66 10.95 12.86 8.13
N ILE A 67 10.59 11.76 7.45
CA ILE A 67 10.36 11.72 6.00
C ILE A 67 9.04 12.41 5.66
N LEU A 68 8.05 12.22 6.53
CA LEU A 68 6.77 12.91 6.47
C LEU A 68 6.66 13.85 7.68
N GLU A 69 6.18 15.07 7.44
CA GLU A 69 5.97 16.04 8.53
C GLU A 69 4.93 15.52 9.53
N GLN A 70 5.14 15.81 10.81
CA GLN A 70 4.22 15.41 11.87
C GLN A 70 2.82 15.99 11.61
N GLY A 71 1.78 15.16 11.71
CA GLY A 71 0.40 15.54 11.43
C GLY A 71 -0.02 15.44 9.96
N LYS A 72 0.90 15.20 9.02
CA LYS A 72 0.55 14.87 7.63
C LYS A 72 0.33 13.38 7.45
N THR A 73 -0.64 13.00 6.63
CA THR A 73 -0.90 11.59 6.31
C THR A 73 -0.66 11.35 4.83
N PHE A 74 0.14 10.36 4.45
CA PHE A 74 0.48 10.15 3.03
C PHE A 74 -0.67 9.60 2.19
N TYR A 75 -1.68 9.00 2.84
CA TYR A 75 -2.74 8.22 2.20
C TYR A 75 -4.16 8.78 2.40
N ARG A 76 -4.31 9.83 3.22
CA ARG A 76 -5.59 10.55 3.40
C ARG A 76 -5.46 11.90 2.69
N ALA A 77 -6.23 12.10 1.63
CA ALA A 77 -6.40 13.38 0.96
C ALA A 77 -7.42 14.24 1.70
#